data_AF-A0A369AMR7-F1
#
_entry.id   AF-A0A369AMR7-F1
#
_cell.length_a   1.000
_cell.length_b   1.000
_cell.length_c   1.000
_cell.angle_alpha   90.00
_cell.angle_beta   90.00
_cell.angle_gamma   90.00
#
_symmetry.space_group_name_H-M   'P 1'
#
loop_
_entity.id
_entity.type
_entity.pdbx_description
1 polymer ?
#
loop_
_entity_poly.entity_id
_entity_poly.type
_entity_poly.pdbx_seq_one_letter_code
_entity_poly.pdbx_strand_id
1 'polypeptide(L)' 'MEKRKELENEIESMKKTLNLLIHEKSELVDPDITAASQRLDTLLNKYYKINDEGI' A
#
# COMPACT_ATOMS: atom_id res chain seq x y z
N MET A 1 -9.00 16.18 -6.13
CA MET A 1 -9.41 14.96 -6.88
C MET A 1 -8.22 14.23 -7.50
N GLU A 2 -7.30 14.88 -8.22
CA GLU A 2 -6.14 14.20 -8.84
C GLU A 2 -5.22 13.50 -7.82
N LYS A 3 -4.82 14.18 -6.73
CA LYS A 3 -4.01 13.58 -5.65
C LYS A 3 -4.62 12.33 -5.01
N ARG A 4 -5.95 12.27 -4.91
CA ARG A 4 -6.65 11.10 -4.37
C ARG A 4 -6.50 9.92 -5.33
N LYS A 5 -6.74 10.16 -6.61
CA LYS A 5 -6.65 9.16 -7.67
C LYS A 5 -5.21 8.65 -7.86
N GLU A 6 -4.22 9.53 -7.75
CA GLU A 6 -2.81 9.15 -7.74
C GLU A 6 -2.50 8.22 -6.57
N LEU A 7 -2.97 8.56 -5.36
CA LEU A 7 -2.77 7.74 -4.18
C LEU A 7 -3.49 6.39 -4.27
N GLU A 8 -4.68 6.34 -4.86
CA GLU A 8 -5.41 5.08 -5.15
C GLU A 8 -4.61 4.18 -6.10
N ASN A 9 -4.03 4.76 -7.16
CA ASN A 9 -3.17 4.01 -8.09
C ASN A 9 -1.91 3.48 -7.41
N GLU A 10 -1.28 4.26 -6.53
CA GLU A 10 -0.12 3.82 -5.74
C GLU A 10 -0.48 2.67 -4.81
N ILE A 11 -1.63 2.75 -4.12
CA ILE A 11 -2.15 1.68 -3.25
C ILE A 11 -2.40 0.40 -4.05
N GLU A 12 -3.06 0.49 -5.20
CA GLU A 12 -3.33 -0.67 -6.07
C GLU A 12 -2.05 -1.31 -6.61
N SER A 13 -1.07 -0.49 -7.01
CA SER A 13 0.25 -0.98 -7.43
C SER A 13 0.95 -1.71 -6.29
N MET A 14 0.94 -1.14 -5.09
CA MET A 14 1.60 -1.71 -3.92
C MET A 14 0.96 -3.02 -3.46
N LYS A 15 -0.37 -3.14 -3.53
CA LYS A 15 -1.07 -4.41 -3.28
C LYS A 15 -0.61 -5.51 -4.25
N LYS A 16 -0.45 -5.19 -5.53
CA LYS A 16 0.05 -6.15 -6.53
C LYS A 16 1.48 -6.57 -6.21
N THR A 17 2.36 -5.63 -5.87
CA THR A 17 3.73 -5.94 -5.45
C THR A 17 3.75 -6.84 -4.22
N LEU A 18 2.93 -6.54 -3.21
CA LEU A 18 2.87 -7.34 -1.99
C LEU A 18 2.37 -8.76 -2.27
N ASN A 19 1.33 -8.91 -3.10
CA ASN A 19 0.84 -10.22 -3.50
C ASN A 19 1.90 -11.02 -4.28
N LEU A 20 2.65 -10.38 -5.18
CA LEU A 20 3.77 -11.05 -5.87
C LEU A 20 4.82 -11.52 -4.87
N LEU A 21 5.25 -10.67 -3.94
CA LEU A 21 6.21 -11.04 -2.92
C LEU A 21 5.72 -12.21 -2.04
N ILE A 22 4.43 -12.20 -1.65
CA ILE A 22 3.81 -13.29 -0.89
C ILE A 22 3.77 -14.60 -1.69
N HIS A 23 3.58 -14.52 -3.02
CA HIS A 23 3.58 -15.70 -3.88
C HIS A 23 5.00 -16.22 -4.16
N GLU A 24 5.98 -15.34 -4.28
CA GLU A 24 7.37 -15.69 -4.57
C GLU A 24 8.12 -16.18 -3.33
N LYS A 25 7.72 -15.75 -2.14
CA LYS A 25 8.40 -16.07 -0.89
C LYS A 25 7.55 -16.96 -0.01
N SER A 26 8.17 -18.03 0.51
CA SER A 26 7.47 -19.02 1.34
C SER A 26 7.12 -18.52 2.74
N GLU A 27 7.77 -17.45 3.22
CA GLU A 27 7.59 -16.93 4.57
C GLU A 27 7.07 -15.49 4.55
N LEU A 28 5.90 -15.26 5.15
CA LEU A 28 5.28 -13.94 5.26
C LEU A 28 6.06 -12.94 6.13
N VAL A 29 6.96 -13.45 6.98
CA VAL A 29 7.86 -12.65 7.82
C VAL A 29 9.13 -12.22 7.08
N ASP A 30 9.21 -12.52 5.79
CA ASP A 30 10.32 -12.04 4.98
C ASP A 30 10.45 -10.51 5.07
N PRO A 31 11.67 -9.98 5.22
CA PRO A 31 11.90 -8.54 5.37
C PRO A 31 11.32 -7.69 4.24
N ASP A 32 11.29 -8.19 3.00
CA ASP A 32 10.74 -7.47 1.85
C ASP A 32 9.21 -7.44 1.88
N ILE A 33 8.56 -8.55 2.29
CA ILE A 33 7.10 -8.58 2.52
C ILE A 33 6.74 -7.60 3.65
N THR A 34 7.52 -7.62 4.72
CA THR A 34 7.31 -6.73 5.88
C THR A 34 7.48 -5.26 5.48
N ALA A 35 8.53 -4.93 4.73
CA ALA A 35 8.77 -3.57 4.25
C ALA A 35 7.70 -3.10 3.26
N ALA A 36 7.26 -3.97 2.35
CA ALA A 36 6.17 -3.67 1.42
C ALA A 36 4.85 -3.44 2.16
N SER A 37 4.55 -4.23 3.19
CA SER A 37 3.37 -4.07 4.04
C SER A 37 3.36 -2.73 4.77
N GLN A 38 4.47 -2.35 5.41
CA GLN A 38 4.60 -1.06 6.10
C GLN A 38 4.44 0.15 5.15
N ARG A 39 4.92 0.02 3.90
CA ARG A 39 4.72 1.05 2.88
C ARG A 39 3.25 1.15 2.48
N LEU A 40 2.56 0.03 2.29
CA LEU A 40 1.13 0.00 2.01
C LEU A 40 0.32 0.65 3.14
N ASP A 41 0.63 0.34 4.40
CA ASP A 41 0.00 0.96 5.57
C ASP A 41 0.19 2.47 5.59
N THR A 42 1.38 2.95 5.23
CA THR A 42 1.65 4.39 5.15
C THR A 42 0.79 5.07 4.07
N LEU A 43 0.61 4.43 2.92
CA LEU A 43 -0.23 4.94 1.84
C LEU A 43 -1.72 4.95 2.23
N LEU A 44 -2.20 3.87 2.86
CA LEU A 44 -3.57 3.78 3.35
C LEU A 44 -3.86 4.83 4.42
N ASN A 45 -2.94 5.05 5.36
CA ASN A 45 -3.07 6.10 6.37
C ASN A 45 -3.15 7.50 5.74
N LYS A 46 -2.36 7.78 4.69
CA LYS A 46 -2.47 9.04 3.94
C LYS A 46 -3.84 9.16 3.25
N TYR A 47 -4.33 8.06 2.67
CA TYR A 47 -5.62 8.05 1.98
C TYR A 47 -6.77 8.32 2.95
N TYR A 48 -6.75 7.65 4.10
CA TYR A 48 -7.76 7.86 5.15
C TYR A 48 -7.70 9.28 5.71
N LYS A 49 -6.52 9.87 5.92
CA LYS A 49 -6.42 11.28 6.32
C LYS A 49 -7.06 12.23 5.32
N ILE A 50 -6.80 12.04 4.02
CA ILE A 50 -7.45 12.84 2.98
C ILE A 50 -8.98 12.65 2.98
N ASN A 51 -9.46 11.46 3.37
CA ASN A 51 -10.88 11.17 3.44
C ASN A 51 -11.56 11.72 4.71
N ASP A 52 -10.83 11.77 5.83
CA ASP A 52 -11.31 12.32 7.11
C ASP A 52 -11.30 13.86 7.12
N GLU A 53 -10.35 14.48 6.40
CA GLU A 53 -10.23 15.94 6.25
C GLU A 53 -11.30 16.58 5.34
N GLY A 54 -12.21 15.80 4.76
CA GLY A 54 -13.45 16.30 4.14
C GLY A 54 -13.26 17.40 3.08
N ILE A 55 -12.36 17.21 2.12
CA ILE A 55 -12.32 18.01 0.87
C ILE A 55 -13.17 17.37 -0.22
#